data_AF-A0A354CXL7-F1
#
_entry.id   AF-A0A354CXL7-F1
#
_cell.length_a   1.000
_cell.length_b   1.000
_cell.length_c   1.000
_cell.angle_alpha   90.00
_cell.angle_beta   90.00
_cell.angle_gamma   90.00
#
_symmetry.space_group_name_H-M   'P 1'
#
loop_
_entity.id
_entity.type
_entity.pdbx_description
1 polymer ?
#
loop_
_entity_poly.entity_id
_entity_poly.type
_entity_poly.pdbx_seq_one_letter_code
_entity_poly.pdbx_strand_id
1 'polypeptide(L)'
;MVPWPIALLTLLFGVIATLSLATVIKVATGLTTRPLVWPLLWFAMSAGATAGLPFLKPWARRLAVTGLVAMTVVALSVAGLLILQGRPVAALVSTSGSVVYLIALRYLGRAQVKAWFV
;
A
#
# COMPACT_ATOMS: atom_id res chain seq x y z
N MET A 1 -12.54 -2.33 20.21
CA MET A 1 -13.23 -1.90 19.00
C MET A 1 -12.46 -0.74 18.40
N VAL A 2 -11.93 -0.89 17.17
CA VAL A 2 -11.27 0.23 16.46
C VAL A 2 -12.32 1.30 16.18
N PRO A 3 -12.06 2.60 16.42
CA PRO A 3 -12.99 3.65 16.05
C PRO A 3 -13.26 3.59 14.55
N TRP A 4 -14.53 3.44 14.17
CA TRP A 4 -14.98 3.38 12.77
C TRP A 4 -14.37 4.45 11.86
N PRO A 5 -14.19 5.73 12.30
CA PRO A 5 -13.58 6.76 11.47
C PRO A 5 -12.11 6.48 11.11
N ILE A 6 -11.34 5.88 12.02
CA ILE A 6 -9.90 5.61 11.80
C ILE A 6 -9.72 4.43 10.84
N ALA A 7 -10.58 3.41 10.97
CA ALA A 7 -10.62 2.29 10.04
C ALA A 7 -10.98 2.76 8.62
N LEU A 8 -11.99 3.63 8.49
CA LEU A 8 -12.40 4.25 7.24
C LEU A 8 -11.28 5.08 6.60
N LEU A 9 -10.58 5.91 7.38
CA LEU A 9 -9.45 6.70 6.88
C LEU A 9 -8.32 5.80 6.37
N THR A 10 -7.98 4.74 7.12
CA THR A 10 -6.94 3.78 6.71
C THR A 10 -7.32 3.09 5.40
N LEU A 11 -8.60 2.72 5.23
CA LEU A 11 -9.13 2.17 3.98
C LEU A 11 -9.10 3.20 2.85
N LEU A 12 -9.51 4.44 3.10
CA LEU A 12 -9.53 5.52 2.12
C LEU A 12 -8.12 5.78 1.57
N PHE A 13 -7.13 5.96 2.45
CA PHE A 13 -5.74 6.16 2.03
C PHE A 13 -5.16 4.92 1.36
N GLY A 14 -5.58 3.71 1.76
CA GLY A 14 -5.24 2.49 1.04
C GLY A 14 -5.80 2.49 -0.39
N VAL A 15 -7.07 2.84 -0.59
CA VAL A 15 -7.66 2.94 -1.94
C VAL A 15 -6.92 3.98 -2.78
N ILE A 16 -6.61 5.15 -2.22
CA ILE A 16 -5.86 6.20 -2.93
C ILE A 16 -4.44 5.72 -3.27
N ALA A 17 -3.75 5.05 -2.35
CA ALA A 17 -2.44 4.47 -2.62
C ALA A 17 -2.51 3.46 -3.78
N THR A 18 -3.54 2.61 -3.80
CA THR A 18 -3.73 1.63 -4.87
C THR A 18 -3.96 2.31 -6.22
N LEU A 19 -4.88 3.28 -6.29
CA LEU A 19 -5.19 4.02 -7.51
C LEU A 19 -3.97 4.81 -8.01
N SER A 20 -3.20 5.38 -7.09
CA SER A 20 -1.96 6.08 -7.39
C SER A 20 -0.90 5.13 -7.94
N LEU A 21 -0.72 3.94 -7.33
CA LEU A 21 0.16 2.89 -7.84
C LEU A 21 -0.25 2.41 -9.23
N ALA A 22 -1.54 2.17 -9.45
CA ALA A 22 -2.05 1.80 -10.76
C ALA A 22 -1.75 2.89 -11.81
N THR A 23 -1.82 4.16 -11.42
CA THR A 23 -1.50 5.30 -12.29
C THR A 23 0.01 5.39 -12.55
N VAL A 24 0.87 5.17 -11.54
CA VAL A 24 2.32 5.04 -11.72
C VAL A 24 2.64 3.93 -12.73
N ILE A 25 2.00 2.77 -12.61
CA ILE A 25 2.20 1.65 -13.52
C ILE A 25 1.79 2.02 -14.95
N LYS A 26 0.66 2.71 -15.14
CA LYS A 26 0.20 3.16 -16.47
C LYS A 26 1.20 4.13 -17.12
N VAL A 27 1.75 5.07 -16.34
CA VAL A 27 2.77 6.01 -16.87
C VAL A 27 4.09 5.30 -17.16
N ALA A 28 4.58 4.46 -16.24
CA ALA A 28 5.84 3.72 -16.40
C ALA A 28 5.82 2.73 -17.59
N THR A 29 4.64 2.23 -17.95
CA THR A 29 4.44 1.30 -19.07
C THR A 29 4.10 1.99 -20.39
N GLY A 30 4.15 3.33 -20.44
CA GLY A 30 3.91 4.10 -21.66
C GLY A 30 2.46 4.16 -22.11
N LEU A 31 1.49 3.69 -21.31
CA LEU A 31 0.06 3.82 -21.64
C LEU A 31 -0.47 5.24 -21.53
N THR A 32 0.25 6.09 -20.81
CA THR A 32 -0.21 7.43 -20.52
C THR A 32 0.99 8.35 -20.39
N THR A 33 1.01 9.41 -21.19
CA THR A 33 2.05 10.45 -21.19
C THR A 33 1.76 11.52 -20.15
N ARG A 34 1.54 11.10 -18.89
CA ARG A 34 1.34 12.03 -17.76
C ARG A 34 2.61 12.09 -16.91
N PRO A 35 2.90 13.21 -16.25
CA PRO A 35 4.06 13.31 -15.36
C PRO A 35 3.96 12.29 -14.22
N LEU A 36 4.98 11.46 -14.08
CA LEU A 36 5.05 10.35 -13.13
C LEU A 36 5.22 10.82 -11.67
N VAL A 37 5.70 12.06 -11.49
CA VAL A 37 5.98 12.68 -10.19
C VAL A 37 4.74 12.74 -9.30
N TRP A 38 3.59 13.10 -9.84
CA TRP A 38 2.33 13.25 -9.08
C TRP A 38 1.72 11.93 -8.60
N PRO A 39 1.54 10.93 -9.46
CA PRO A 39 1.09 9.60 -9.04
C PRO A 39 2.00 8.98 -7.98
N LEU A 40 3.31 9.21 -8.09
CA LEU A 40 4.30 8.66 -7.16
C LEU A 40 4.28 9.38 -5.81
N LEU A 41 4.10 10.71 -5.81
CA LEU A 41 3.89 11.50 -4.59
C LEU A 41 2.59 11.13 -3.88
N TRP A 42 1.49 11.00 -4.61
CA TRP A 42 0.21 10.57 -4.04
C TRP A 42 0.29 9.15 -3.48
N PHE A 43 1.01 8.25 -4.16
CA PHE A 43 1.30 6.92 -3.64
C PHE A 43 2.10 6.99 -2.34
N ALA A 44 3.21 7.73 -2.32
CA ALA A 44 4.07 7.85 -1.15
C ALA A 44 3.34 8.49 0.05
N MET A 45 2.57 9.56 -0.17
CA MET A 45 1.78 10.22 0.86
C MET A 45 0.65 9.33 1.38
N SER A 46 -0.05 8.61 0.50
CA SER A 46 -1.18 7.77 0.91
C SER A 46 -0.74 6.47 1.58
N ALA A 47 0.34 5.86 1.08
CA ALA A 47 0.98 4.72 1.74
C ALA A 47 1.56 5.14 3.10
N GLY A 48 2.19 6.32 3.15
CA GLY A 48 2.68 6.94 4.38
C GLY A 48 1.57 7.24 5.38
N ALA A 49 0.43 7.79 4.93
CA ALA A 49 -0.74 8.04 5.77
C ALA A 49 -1.38 6.74 6.24
N THR A 50 -1.47 5.71 5.39
CA THR A 50 -1.97 4.37 5.75
C THR A 50 -1.05 3.69 6.77
N ALA A 51 0.27 3.89 6.66
CA ALA A 51 1.26 3.40 7.62
C ALA A 51 1.38 4.29 8.87
N GLY A 52 0.98 5.56 8.78
CA GLY A 52 1.10 6.64 9.77
C GLY A 52 -0.09 6.77 10.72
N LEU A 53 -1.32 6.72 10.19
CA LEU A 53 -2.58 6.68 10.93
C LEU A 53 -2.64 5.63 12.04
N PRO A 54 -2.04 4.43 11.88
CA PRO A 54 -1.98 3.49 12.94
C PRO A 54 -1.14 4.00 14.12
N PHE A 55 -0.09 4.82 14.00
CA PHE A 55 0.66 5.26 15.19
C PHE A 55 -0.17 6.02 16.27
N LEU A 56 -1.42 6.37 15.97
CA LEU A 56 -2.44 6.74 16.96
C LEU A 56 -2.82 5.54 17.85
N LYS A 57 -2.19 5.46 19.03
CA LYS A 57 -2.50 4.45 20.08
C LYS A 57 -3.98 4.53 20.49
N PRO A 58 -4.60 3.41 20.93
CA PRO A 58 -4.04 2.07 21.14
C PRO A 58 -4.26 1.07 19.96
N TRP A 59 -4.93 1.48 18.89
CA TRP A 59 -5.36 0.59 17.78
C TRP A 59 -4.28 0.36 16.73
N ALA A 60 -3.12 0.92 16.99
CA ALA A 60 -2.07 1.15 16.04
C ALA A 60 -1.58 -0.07 15.30
N ARG A 61 -1.18 -1.07 16.05
CA ARG A 61 -0.57 -2.23 15.44
C ARG A 61 -1.56 -3.04 14.61
N ARG A 62 -2.83 -3.13 15.06
CA ARG A 62 -3.86 -3.89 14.35
C ARG A 62 -4.19 -3.22 13.02
N LEU A 63 -4.39 -1.90 13.03
CA LEU A 63 -4.67 -1.12 11.83
C LEU A 63 -3.53 -1.16 10.80
N ALA A 64 -2.28 -1.02 11.26
CA ALA A 64 -1.11 -1.10 10.38
C ALA A 64 -1.01 -2.47 9.69
N VAL A 65 -1.21 -3.55 10.46
CA VAL A 65 -1.17 -4.91 9.92
C VAL A 65 -2.31 -5.13 8.94
N THR A 66 -3.56 -4.77 9.29
CA THR A 66 -4.70 -4.95 8.37
C THR A 66 -4.56 -4.12 7.10
N GLY A 67 -4.08 -2.88 7.21
CA GLY A 67 -3.84 -2.00 6.06
C GLY A 67 -2.78 -2.56 5.13
N LEU A 68 -1.63 -3.00 5.66
CA LEU A 68 -0.56 -3.58 4.86
C LEU A 68 -0.96 -4.93 4.23
N VAL A 69 -1.71 -5.77 4.93
CA VAL A 69 -2.24 -7.02 4.37
C VAL A 69 -3.18 -6.72 3.20
N ALA A 70 -4.12 -5.78 3.37
CA ALA A 70 -5.03 -5.37 2.30
C ALA A 70 -4.26 -4.81 1.10
N MET A 71 -3.27 -3.94 1.33
CA MET A 71 -2.40 -3.39 0.28
C MET A 71 -1.63 -4.48 -0.46
N THR A 72 -1.14 -5.50 0.25
CA THR A 72 -0.42 -6.63 -0.36
C THR A 72 -1.34 -7.45 -1.25
N VAL A 73 -2.54 -7.80 -0.77
CA VAL A 73 -3.53 -8.56 -1.55
C VAL A 73 -3.89 -7.80 -2.83
N VAL A 74 -4.20 -6.52 -2.71
CA VAL A 74 -4.57 -5.69 -3.85
C VAL A 74 -3.42 -5.56 -4.85
N ALA A 75 -2.18 -5.33 -4.40
CA ALA A 75 -1.01 -5.26 -5.28
C ALA A 75 -0.75 -6.58 -6.03
N LEU A 76 -0.98 -7.72 -5.38
CA LEU A 76 -0.87 -9.04 -6.01
C LEU A 76 -2.01 -9.32 -6.99
N SER A 77 -3.25 -8.92 -6.68
CA SER A 77 -4.39 -9.03 -7.61
C SER A 77 -4.17 -8.19 -8.87
N VAL A 78 -3.65 -6.96 -8.72
CA VAL A 78 -3.28 -6.10 -9.85
C VAL A 78 -2.15 -6.74 -10.67
N ALA A 79 -1.13 -7.31 -10.03
CA ALA A 79 -0.06 -8.03 -10.72
C ALA A 79 -0.62 -9.20 -11.55
N GLY A 80 -1.52 -10.01 -10.97
CA GLY A 80 -2.17 -11.12 -11.68
C GLY A 80 -2.97 -10.68 -12.90
N LEU A 81 -3.75 -9.59 -12.78
CA LEU A 81 -4.48 -9.01 -13.91
C LEU A 81 -3.53 -8.54 -15.03
N LEU A 82 -2.38 -7.95 -14.68
CA LEU A 82 -1.39 -7.47 -15.65
C LEU A 82 -0.68 -8.63 -16.37
N ILE A 83 -0.46 -9.76 -15.71
CA ILE A 83 0.06 -10.99 -16.33
C ILE A 83 -0.93 -11.50 -17.38
N LEU A 84 -2.23 -11.58 -17.02
CA LEU A 84 -3.28 -12.03 -17.93
C LEU A 84 -3.43 -11.11 -19.16
N GLN A 85 -3.11 -9.83 -19.02
CA GLN A 85 -3.11 -8.86 -20.13
C GLN A 85 -1.84 -8.89 -20.99
N GLY A 86 -0.90 -9.83 -20.74
CA GLY A 86 0.34 -9.94 -21.50
C GLY A 86 1.37 -8.85 -21.18
N ARG A 87 1.33 -8.29 -19.96
CA ARG A 87 2.16 -7.13 -19.56
C ARG A 87 3.10 -7.47 -18.42
N PRO A 88 4.12 -8.32 -18.66
CA PRO A 88 4.96 -8.89 -17.62
C PRO A 88 5.79 -7.82 -16.88
N VAL A 89 6.25 -6.77 -17.57
CA VAL A 89 7.01 -5.68 -16.95
C VAL A 89 6.16 -4.89 -15.95
N ALA A 90 4.91 -4.62 -16.30
CA ALA A 90 3.95 -3.95 -15.42
C ALA A 90 3.61 -4.81 -14.20
N ALA A 91 3.47 -6.12 -14.41
CA ALA A 91 3.24 -7.07 -13.34
C ALA A 91 4.39 -7.06 -12.34
N LEU A 92 5.65 -7.11 -12.79
CA LEU A 92 6.85 -7.06 -11.94
C LEU A 92 6.90 -5.82 -11.02
N VAL A 93 6.48 -4.66 -11.53
CA VAL A 93 6.41 -3.43 -10.72
C VAL A 93 5.32 -3.54 -9.64
N SER A 94 4.18 -4.14 -9.96
CA SER A 94 3.12 -4.39 -8.97
C SER A 94 3.54 -5.43 -7.91
N THR A 95 4.24 -6.50 -8.32
CA THR A 95 4.76 -7.50 -7.38
C THR A 95 5.87 -6.93 -6.49
N SER A 96 6.75 -6.08 -7.01
CA SER A 96 7.78 -5.43 -6.18
C SER A 96 7.17 -4.51 -5.12
N GLY A 97 6.08 -3.80 -5.43
CA GLY A 97 5.29 -3.08 -4.42
C GLY A 97 4.75 -4.00 -3.31
N SER A 98 4.26 -5.20 -3.66
CA SER A 98 3.81 -6.19 -2.68
C SER A 98 4.93 -6.70 -1.77
N VAL A 99 6.15 -6.86 -2.28
CA VAL A 99 7.33 -7.26 -1.50
C VAL A 99 7.66 -6.20 -0.44
N VAL A 100 7.56 -4.91 -0.79
CA VAL A 100 7.78 -3.81 0.15
C VAL A 100 6.77 -3.86 1.30
N TYR A 101 5.49 -4.14 1.02
CA TYR A 101 4.46 -4.29 2.05
C TYR A 101 4.70 -5.51 2.96
N LEU A 102 5.18 -6.63 2.41
CA LEU A 102 5.56 -7.80 3.19
C LEU A 102 6.76 -7.54 4.10
N ILE A 103 7.76 -6.79 3.63
CA ILE A 103 8.90 -6.36 4.46
C ILE A 103 8.42 -5.48 5.61
N ALA A 104 7.51 -4.53 5.35
CA ALA A 104 6.91 -3.68 6.36
C ALA A 104 6.10 -4.49 7.41
N LEU A 105 5.34 -5.49 6.97
CA LEU A 105 4.64 -6.44 7.86
C LEU A 105 5.61 -7.20 8.76
N ARG A 106 6.71 -7.72 8.18
CA ARG A 106 7.74 -8.44 8.94
C ARG A 106 8.42 -7.53 9.96
N TYR A 107 8.64 -6.27 9.61
CA TYR A 107 9.20 -5.26 10.52
C TYR A 107 8.25 -4.98 11.70
N LEU A 108 6.97 -4.76 11.45
CA LEU A 108 5.91 -4.60 12.47
C LEU A 108 5.73 -5.85 13.38
N GLY A 109 6.22 -7.01 12.91
CA GLY A 109 6.26 -8.26 13.66
C GLY A 109 7.42 -8.40 14.66
N ARG A 110 8.43 -7.51 14.63
CA ARG A 110 9.60 -7.59 15.53
C ARG A 110 9.25 -7.18 16.96
N ALA A 111 9.75 -7.92 17.95
CA ALA A 111 9.45 -7.69 19.37
C ALA A 111 9.76 -6.26 19.85
N GLN A 112 10.89 -5.69 19.40
CA GLN A 112 11.28 -4.30 19.68
C GLN A 112 10.26 -3.29 19.17
N VAL A 113 9.74 -3.51 17.95
CA VAL A 113 8.74 -2.64 17.31
C VAL A 113 7.37 -2.82 17.96
N LYS A 114 7.01 -4.05 18.38
CA LYS A 114 5.77 -4.32 19.13
C LYS A 114 5.69 -3.48 20.41
N ALA A 115 6.81 -3.29 21.12
CA ALA A 115 6.85 -2.53 22.36
C ALA A 115 6.50 -1.04 22.16
N TRP A 116 6.68 -0.50 20.95
CA TRP A 116 6.37 0.90 20.64
C TRP A 116 4.85 1.14 20.51
N PHE A 117 4.08 0.06 20.35
CA PHE A 117 2.63 0.06 20.20
C PHE A 117 1.86 -0.37 21.45
N VAL A 118 2.57 -0.67 22.55
CA VAL A 118 2.00 -0.89 23.90
C VAL A 118 1.77 0.44 24.58
#